data_AF-A0A7V9HD84-F1
#
_entry.id   AF-A0A7V9HD84-F1
#
_cell.length_a   1.000
_cell.length_b   1.000
_cell.length_c   1.000
_cell.angle_alpha   90.00
_cell.angle_beta   90.00
_cell.angle_gamma   90.00
#
_symmetry.space_group_name_H-M   'P 1'
#
loop_
_entity.id
_entity.type
_entity.pdbx_description
1 polymer ?
#
loop_
_entity_poly.entity_id
_entity_poly.type
_entity_poly.pdbx_seq_one_letter_code
_entity_poly.pdbx_strand_id
1 'polypeptide(L)'
;MPSNAKQNGRIADDGPLDDTNLRLLRELQADARLSLAELGRRVSLSSPAVAERLKRLEQEGVITGYRAEVDPARLGYSLGVVIRIRPAPRQLADVADLARQTPEIVECHRVTGDD
;
A
#
# COMPACT_ATOMS: atom_id res chain seq x y z
N MET A 1 -47.10 -1.63 18.59
CA MET A 1 -46.72 -2.78 17.72
C MET A 1 -47.02 -2.41 16.28
N PRO A 2 -46.21 -2.80 15.29
CA PRO A 2 -44.76 -2.98 15.30
C PRO A 2 -44.06 -2.46 14.01
N SER A 3 -42.75 -2.69 13.94
CA SER A 3 -41.95 -2.90 12.72
C SER A 3 -41.45 -1.67 11.95
N ASN A 4 -40.14 -1.41 12.04
CA ASN A 4 -39.37 -1.68 10.84
C ASN A 4 -38.01 -2.30 11.16
N ALA A 5 -37.81 -3.47 10.56
CA ALA A 5 -36.69 -4.35 10.75
C ALA A 5 -35.48 -3.90 9.91
N LYS A 6 -34.29 -4.19 10.46
CA LYS A 6 -33.11 -4.69 9.76
C LYS A 6 -32.99 -4.37 8.26
N GLN A 7 -31.98 -3.59 7.89
CA GLN A 7 -31.20 -3.90 6.69
C GLN A 7 -29.74 -3.54 6.91
N ASN A 8 -29.06 -4.52 7.50
CA ASN A 8 -27.61 -4.69 7.54
C ASN A 8 -27.12 -4.95 6.10
N GLY A 9 -26.87 -3.90 5.33
CA GLY A 9 -26.31 -3.98 3.99
C GLY A 9 -24.79 -4.08 4.03
N ARG A 10 -24.23 -5.29 4.23
CA ARG A 10 -22.91 -5.59 3.65
C ARG A 10 -23.12 -5.54 2.15
N ILE A 11 -22.69 -4.46 1.52
CA ILE A 11 -22.66 -4.32 0.06
C ILE A 11 -21.90 -5.54 -0.46
N ALA A 12 -22.48 -6.28 -1.40
CA ALA A 12 -21.78 -7.33 -2.10
C ALA A 12 -20.54 -6.70 -2.74
N ASP A 13 -19.36 -7.14 -2.28
CA ASP A 13 -18.07 -6.55 -2.56
C ASP A 13 -17.59 -7.01 -3.95
N ASP A 14 -18.22 -6.49 -5.01
CA ASP A 14 -17.87 -6.78 -6.41
C ASP A 14 -16.74 -5.85 -6.92
N GLY A 15 -16.17 -5.05 -6.03
CA GLY A 15 -15.05 -4.16 -6.33
C GLY A 15 -13.70 -4.88 -6.36
N PRO A 16 -12.64 -4.20 -6.81
CA PRO A 16 -11.28 -4.74 -6.76
C PRO A 16 -10.79 -5.09 -5.37
N LEU A 17 -11.41 -4.55 -4.32
CA LEU A 17 -11.04 -4.77 -2.93
C LEU A 17 -12.01 -5.73 -2.21
N ASP A 18 -12.49 -6.75 -2.93
CA ASP A 18 -13.23 -7.84 -2.30
C ASP A 18 -12.43 -8.53 -1.18
N ASP A 19 -13.13 -9.19 -0.26
CA ASP A 19 -12.53 -9.90 0.89
C ASP A 19 -11.38 -10.85 0.50
N THR A 20 -11.44 -11.45 -0.69
CA THR A 20 -10.41 -12.37 -1.18
C THR A 20 -9.19 -11.61 -1.65
N ASN A 21 -9.37 -10.51 -2.39
CA ASN A 21 -8.29 -9.63 -2.81
C ASN A 21 -7.61 -8.95 -1.61
N LEU A 22 -8.35 -8.58 -0.57
CA LEU A 22 -7.77 -8.09 0.67
C LEU A 22 -6.89 -9.14 1.36
N ARG A 23 -7.29 -10.41 1.36
CA ARG A 23 -6.43 -11.51 1.86
C ARG A 23 -5.20 -11.70 0.98
N LEU A 24 -5.37 -11.66 -0.34
CA LEU A 24 -4.27 -11.79 -1.29
C LEU A 24 -3.22 -10.68 -1.12
N LEU A 25 -3.67 -9.44 -0.93
CA LEU A 25 -2.80 -8.30 -0.66
C LEU A 25 -2.03 -8.47 0.66
N ARG A 26 -2.67 -8.97 1.72
CA ARG A 26 -1.99 -9.26 2.99
C ARG A 26 -0.88 -10.30 2.82
N GLU A 27 -1.16 -11.39 2.11
CA GLU A 27 -0.15 -12.43 1.85
C GLU A 27 1.03 -11.88 1.02
N LEU A 28 0.75 -11.05 0.00
CA LEU A 28 1.80 -10.42 -0.81
C LEU A 28 2.62 -9.38 -0.03
N GLN A 29 1.99 -8.59 0.84
CA GLN A 29 2.71 -7.63 1.69
C GLN A 29 3.61 -8.33 2.70
N ALA A 30 3.23 -9.54 3.14
CA ALA A 30 4.06 -10.37 4.01
C ALA A 30 5.22 -11.03 3.24
N ASP A 31 4.96 -11.61 2.07
CA ASP A 31 5.99 -12.17 1.20
C ASP A 31 5.56 -12.10 -0.28
N ALA A 32 6.07 -11.10 -0.99
CA ALA A 32 5.79 -10.90 -2.41
C ALA A 32 6.41 -11.97 -3.32
N ARG A 33 7.26 -12.86 -2.80
CA ARG A 33 7.94 -13.92 -3.58
C ARG A 33 7.19 -15.24 -3.58
N LEU A 34 6.06 -15.33 -2.89
CA LEU A 34 5.24 -16.54 -2.87
C LEU A 34 4.81 -16.91 -4.29
N SER A 35 4.91 -18.19 -4.63
CA SER A 35 4.38 -18.69 -5.90
C SER A 35 2.87 -18.55 -5.95
N LEU A 36 2.31 -18.40 -7.16
CA LEU A 36 0.86 -18.36 -7.38
C LEU A 36 0.13 -19.58 -6.77
N ALA A 37 0.78 -20.74 -6.77
CA ALA A 37 0.23 -21.97 -6.18
C ALA A 37 0.15 -21.87 -4.65
N GLU A 38 1.17 -21.31 -4.00
CA GLU A 38 1.16 -21.12 -2.55
C GLU A 38 0.18 -20.02 -2.13
N LEU A 39 0.16 -18.89 -2.85
CA LEU A 39 -0.86 -17.85 -2.65
C LEU A 39 -2.27 -18.43 -2.79
N GLY A 40 -2.53 -19.20 -3.84
CA GLY A 40 -3.80 -19.87 -4.07
C GLY A 40 -4.22 -20.80 -2.94
N ARG A 41 -3.28 -21.59 -2.39
CA ARG A 41 -3.54 -22.41 -1.19
C ARG A 41 -3.96 -21.58 0.02
N ARG A 42 -3.32 -20.44 0.26
CA ARG A 42 -3.61 -19.57 1.42
C ARG A 42 -4.93 -18.82 1.31
N VAL A 43 -5.32 -18.44 0.10
CA VAL A 43 -6.57 -17.69 -0.14
C VAL A 43 -7.71 -18.53 -0.71
N SER A 44 -7.57 -19.86 -0.75
CA SER A 44 -8.56 -20.81 -1.29
C SER A 44 -8.93 -20.55 -2.76
N LEU A 45 -7.94 -20.25 -3.60
CA LEU A 45 -8.09 -20.04 -5.03
C LEU A 45 -7.18 -20.98 -5.84
N SER A 46 -7.56 -21.22 -7.10
CA SER A 46 -6.65 -21.87 -8.06
C SER A 46 -5.55 -20.89 -8.50
N SER A 47 -4.38 -21.41 -8.90
CA SER A 47 -3.27 -20.57 -9.36
C SER A 47 -3.65 -19.63 -10.54
N PRO A 48 -4.44 -20.06 -11.55
CA PRO A 48 -4.90 -19.16 -12.60
C PRO A 48 -5.81 -18.03 -12.10
N ALA A 49 -6.69 -18.31 -11.13
CA ALA A 49 -7.56 -17.30 -10.53
C ALA A 49 -6.76 -16.25 -9.74
N VAL A 50 -5.70 -16.67 -9.04
CA VAL A 50 -4.76 -15.74 -8.38
C VAL A 50 -4.07 -14.85 -9.41
N ALA A 51 -3.55 -15.44 -10.50
CA ALA A 51 -2.85 -14.69 -11.55
C ALA A 51 -3.74 -13.59 -12.17
N GLU A 52 -5.00 -13.93 -12.47
CA GLU A 52 -5.97 -12.97 -13.01
C GLU A 52 -6.26 -11.84 -12.02
N ARG A 53 -6.47 -12.17 -10.74
CA ARG A 53 -6.73 -11.17 -9.69
C ARG A 53 -5.54 -10.23 -9.48
N LEU A 54 -4.31 -10.75 -9.44
CA LEU A 54 -3.11 -9.92 -9.33
C LEU A 54 -2.97 -8.97 -10.52
N LYS A 55 -3.13 -9.50 -11.73
CA LYS A 55 -3.10 -8.69 -12.95
C LYS A 55 -4.14 -7.56 -12.90
N ARG A 56 -5.36 -7.84 -12.44
CA ARG A 56 -6.41 -6.82 -12.28
C ARG A 56 -6.01 -5.76 -11.24
N LEU A 57 -5.52 -6.19 -10.07
CA LEU A 57 -5.06 -5.28 -9.02
C LEU A 57 -3.90 -4.37 -9.48
N GLU A 58 -3.00 -4.89 -10.32
CA GLU A 58 -1.92 -4.12 -10.95
C GLU A 58 -2.46 -3.13 -11.99
N GLN A 59 -3.35 -3.58 -12.88
CA GLN A 59 -3.94 -2.75 -13.94
C GLN A 59 -4.79 -1.61 -13.38
N GLU A 60 -5.46 -1.82 -12.26
CA GLU A 60 -6.26 -0.81 -11.57
C GLU A 60 -5.41 0.09 -10.65
N GLY A 61 -4.11 -0.15 -10.55
CA GLY A 61 -3.19 0.65 -9.73
C GLY A 61 -3.32 0.42 -8.23
N VAL A 62 -4.05 -0.62 -7.80
CA VAL A 62 -4.11 -1.03 -6.40
C VAL A 62 -2.75 -1.58 -5.95
N ILE A 63 -2.11 -2.39 -6.79
CA ILE A 63 -0.70 -2.77 -6.63
C ILE A 63 0.14 -1.78 -7.44
N THR A 64 0.85 -0.90 -6.73
CA THR A 64 1.68 0.15 -7.36
C THR A 64 3.11 -0.31 -7.67
N GLY A 65 3.50 -1.50 -7.21
CA GLY A 65 4.80 -2.09 -7.51
C GLY A 65 5.26 -3.10 -6.45
N TYR A 66 6.31 -3.82 -6.78
CA TYR A 66 6.98 -4.79 -5.91
C TYR A 66 8.40 -4.30 -5.62
N ARG A 67 8.80 -4.30 -4.34
CA ARG A 67 10.10 -3.78 -3.90
C ARG A 67 10.70 -4.70 -2.84
N ALA A 68 12.03 -4.71 -2.76
CA ALA A 68 12.74 -5.35 -1.67
C ALA A 68 12.83 -4.38 -0.48
N GLU A 69 12.65 -4.89 0.73
CA GLU A 69 13.00 -4.19 1.96
C GLU A 69 14.49 -4.40 2.22
N VAL A 70 15.26 -3.32 2.29
CA VAL A 70 16.72 -3.36 2.42
C VAL A 70 17.11 -2.64 3.70
N ASP A 71 17.93 -3.30 4.52
CA ASP A 71 18.48 -2.72 5.75
C ASP A 71 19.43 -1.57 5.43
N PRO A 72 19.08 -0.31 5.76
CA PRO A 72 19.93 0.85 5.47
C PRO A 72 21.28 0.79 6.20
N ALA A 73 21.35 0.18 7.39
CA ALA A 73 22.59 0.09 8.16
C ALA A 73 23.64 -0.77 7.44
N ARG A 74 23.20 -1.80 6.70
CA ARG A 74 24.08 -2.65 5.87
C ARG A 74 24.61 -1.94 4.62
N LEU A 75 23.95 -0.86 4.21
CA LEU A 75 24.39 0.00 3.11
C LEU A 75 25.31 1.14 3.59
N GLY A 76 25.60 1.23 4.89
CA GLY A 76 26.43 2.29 5.47
C GLY A 76 25.64 3.50 5.98
N TYR A 77 24.30 3.47 5.90
CA TYR A 77 23.44 4.51 6.48
C TYR A 77 23.18 4.20 7.96
N SER A 78 24.10 4.64 8.83
CA SER A 78 24.01 4.41 10.27
C SER A 78 23.03 5.33 11.01
N LEU A 79 22.44 6.31 10.32
CA LEU A 79 21.53 7.30 10.89
C LEU A 79 20.32 7.49 9.99
N GLY A 80 19.13 7.27 10.55
CA GLY A 80 17.85 7.70 9.98
C GLY A 80 17.32 8.90 10.75
N VAL A 81 16.79 9.91 10.05
CA VAL A 81 16.24 11.12 10.66
C VAL A 81 14.88 11.43 10.05
N VAL A 82 13.93 11.83 10.90
CA VAL A 82 12.68 12.45 10.46
C VAL A 82 12.78 13.95 10.72
N ILE A 83 12.73 14.74 9.66
CA ILE A 83 12.87 16.20 9.73
C ILE A 83 11.51 16.84 9.48
N ARG A 84 11.03 17.63 10.44
CA ARG A 84 9.85 18.48 10.25
C ARG A 84 10.29 19.84 9.73
N ILE A 85 9.77 20.24 8.58
CA ILE A 85 10.08 21.53 7.94
C ILE A 85 8.80 22.38 7.98
N ARG A 86 8.93 23.65 8.36
CA ARG A 86 7.86 24.65 8.22
C ARG A 86 8.22 25.60 7.07
N PRO A 87 7.88 25.28 5.81
CA PRO A 87 8.19 26.14 4.69
C PRO A 87 7.35 27.42 4.75
N ALA A 88 7.91 28.55 4.31
CA ALA A 88 7.08 29.71 4.02
C ALA A 88 6.07 29.36 2.90
N PRO A 89 4.90 30.02 2.81
CA PRO A 89 3.84 29.64 1.87
C PRO A 89 4.26 29.45 0.41
N ARG A 90 5.30 30.19 -0.03
CA ARG A 90 5.83 30.12 -1.40
C ARG A 90 6.92 29.07 -1.63
N GLN A 91 7.42 28.42 -0.58
CA GLN A 91 8.55 27.48 -0.64
C GLN A 91 8.13 26.01 -0.59
N LEU A 92 6.84 25.72 -0.50
CA LEU A 92 6.36 24.34 -0.35
C LEU A 92 6.69 23.47 -1.59
N ALA A 93 6.64 24.07 -2.78
CA ALA A 93 7.06 23.40 -4.01
C ALA A 93 8.57 23.12 -4.01
N ASP A 94 9.38 24.10 -3.62
CA ASP A 94 10.84 23.98 -3.54
C ASP A 94 11.27 22.83 -2.61
N VAL A 95 10.61 22.68 -1.45
CA VAL A 95 10.88 21.57 -0.52
C VAL A 95 10.55 20.22 -1.14
N ALA A 96 9.41 20.12 -1.84
CA ALA A 96 9.03 18.87 -2.51
C ALA A 96 9.97 18.53 -3.68
N ASP A 97 10.44 19.52 -4.42
CA ASP A 97 11.41 19.35 -5.50
C ASP A 97 12.78 18.93 -4.98
N LEU A 98 13.25 19.57 -3.90
CA LEU A 98 14.49 19.19 -3.23
C LEU A 98 14.42 17.75 -2.72
N ALA A 99 13.30 17.36 -2.09
CA ALA A 99 13.08 15.99 -1.62
C ALA A 99 13.16 14.98 -2.76
N ARG A 100 12.53 15.25 -3.91
CA ARG A 100 12.58 14.37 -5.09
C ARG A 100 13.97 14.25 -5.70
N GLN A 101 14.80 15.28 -5.59
CA GLN A 101 16.15 15.33 -6.17
C GLN A 101 17.24 14.81 -5.24
N THR A 102 16.89 14.52 -3.97
CA THR A 102 17.83 14.06 -2.95
C THR A 102 17.57 12.56 -2.68
N PRO A 103 18.39 11.63 -3.20
CA PRO A 103 18.16 10.19 -3.10
C PRO A 103 18.06 9.67 -1.66
N GLU A 104 18.70 10.34 -0.71
CA GLU A 104 18.67 10.01 0.71
C GLU A 104 17.30 10.30 1.35
N ILE A 105 16.46 11.14 0.72
CA ILE A 105 15.10 11.40 1.17
C ILE A 105 14.17 10.33 0.59
N VAL A 106 13.93 9.29 1.38
CA VAL A 106 13.09 8.15 1.00
C VAL A 106 11.59 8.45 1.05
N GLU A 107 11.19 9.42 1.89
CA GLU A 107 9.79 9.81 2.09
C GLU A 107 9.67 11.30 2.37
N CYS A 108 8.63 11.94 1.82
CA CYS A 108 8.31 13.34 2.06
C CYS A 108 6.79 13.52 2.11
N HIS A 109 6.26 13.83 3.29
CA HIS A 109 4.84 13.94 3.54
C HIS A 109 4.46 15.38 3.93
N ARG A 110 3.41 15.91 3.30
CA ARG A 110 2.77 17.14 3.77
C ARG A 110 1.78 16.77 4.86
N VAL A 111 2.05 17.24 6.08
CA VAL A 111 1.18 17.03 7.23
C VAL A 111 0.44 18.32 7.59
N THR A 112 -0.79 18.17 8.09
CA THR A 112 -1.59 19.26 8.68
C THR A 112 -1.54 19.15 10.20
N GLY A 113 -1.47 20.28 10.90
CA GLY A 113 -1.43 20.36 12.35
C GLY A 113 -0.42 21.40 12.80
N ASP A 114 -0.87 22.28 13.69
CA ASP A 114 -0.04 23.19 14.46
C ASP A 114 0.01 22.65 15.88
N ASP A 115 1.16 22.79 16.56
CA ASP A 115 1.27 22.45 17.98
C ASP A 115 0.38 23.38 18.83
#